data_AF-A0A0P7J0V4-F1
#
_entry.id   AF-A0A0P7J0V4-F1
#
_cell.length_a   1.000
_cell.length_b   1.000
_cell.length_c   1.000
_cell.angle_alpha   90.00
_cell.angle_beta   90.00
_cell.angle_gamma   90.00
#
_symmetry.space_group_name_H-M   'P 1'
#
loop_
_entity.id
_entity.type
_entity.pdbx_description
1 polymer ?
#
loop_
_entity_poly.entity_id
_entity_poly.type
_entity_poly.pdbx_seq_one_letter_code
_entity_poly.pdbx_strand_id
1 'polypeptide(L)'
;MALPLAPIAVVALRYGAVAVASYAVARSVERGRRDQRAEDALDDVPEGLTLRRGLGPERGPECDQVNATGRLRRVFRLGENGPGIEIDAVSLTRLRFRKV
;
A
#
# COMPACT_ATOMS: atom_id res chain seq x y z
N MET A 1 37.24 -4.72 31.84
CA MET A 1 35.83 -5.21 31.80
C MET A 1 35.59 -5.82 30.42
N ALA A 2 35.12 -7.07 30.34
CA ALA A 2 34.76 -7.67 29.05
C ALA A 2 33.44 -7.05 28.56
N LEU A 3 33.45 -6.40 27.39
CA LEU A 3 32.23 -5.93 26.75
C LEU A 3 31.43 -7.16 26.25
N PRO A 4 30.12 -7.25 26.51
CA PRO A 4 29.29 -8.33 25.99
C PRO A 4 29.04 -8.10 24.49
N LEU A 5 30.04 -8.42 23.67
CA LEU A 5 30.03 -8.18 22.23
C LEU A 5 29.01 -9.05 21.48
N ALA A 6 28.74 -10.27 21.95
CA ALA A 6 27.82 -11.19 21.28
C ALA A 6 26.38 -10.63 21.21
N PRO A 7 25.76 -10.14 22.30
CA PRO A 7 24.45 -9.46 22.22
C PRO A 7 24.43 -8.26 21.27
N ILE A 8 25.47 -7.43 21.30
CA ILE A 8 25.56 -6.22 20.46
C ILE A 8 25.68 -6.59 18.97
N ALA A 9 26.49 -7.60 18.66
CA ALA A 9 26.68 -8.09 17.30
C ALA A 9 25.39 -8.65 16.69
N VAL A 10 24.61 -9.41 17.48
CA VAL A 10 23.32 -9.95 17.03
C VAL A 10 22.33 -8.81 16.71
N VAL A 11 22.27 -7.79 17.58
CA VAL A 11 21.40 -6.63 17.37
C VAL A 11 21.82 -5.84 16.14
N ALA A 12 23.12 -5.56 16.00
CA ALA A 12 23.68 -4.86 14.85
C ALA A 12 23.39 -5.60 13.54
N LEU A 13 23.56 -6.92 13.52
CA LEU A 13 23.28 -7.74 12.34
C LEU A 13 21.80 -7.72 11.97
N ARG A 14 20.88 -7.80 12.96
CA ARG A 14 19.44 -7.75 12.71
C ARG A 14 19.01 -6.41 12.09
N TYR A 15 19.42 -5.30 12.69
CA TYR A 15 19.05 -3.98 12.18
C TYR A 15 19.79 -3.62 10.89
N GLY A 16 21.05 -4.08 10.73
CA GLY A 16 21.79 -3.96 9.49
C GLY A 16 21.11 -4.70 8.33
N ALA A 17 20.62 -5.93 8.57
CA ALA A 17 19.87 -6.69 7.58
C ALA A 17 18.57 -5.99 7.18
N VAL A 18 17.81 -5.45 8.14
CA VAL A 18 16.60 -4.66 7.85
C VAL A 18 16.93 -3.43 7.02
N ALA A 19 17.98 -2.68 7.39
CA ALA A 19 18.40 -1.48 6.67
C ALA A 19 18.78 -1.80 5.22
N VAL A 20 19.58 -2.85 4.99
CA VAL A 20 19.97 -3.28 3.64
C VAL A 20 18.76 -3.75 2.83
N ALA A 21 17.86 -4.52 3.44
CA ALA A 21 16.65 -4.97 2.77
C ALA A 21 15.75 -3.78 2.36
N SER A 22 15.51 -2.83 3.27
CA SER A 22 14.74 -1.63 2.98
C SER A 22 15.38 -0.78 1.89
N TYR A 23 16.71 -0.62 1.91
CA TYR A 23 17.44 0.11 0.88
C TYR A 23 17.35 -0.57 -0.49
N ALA A 24 17.50 -1.90 -0.54
CA ALA A 24 17.38 -2.66 -1.78
C ALA A 24 15.98 -2.54 -2.38
N VAL A 25 14.93 -2.66 -1.54
CA VAL A 25 13.54 -2.45 -1.97
C VAL A 25 13.36 -1.03 -2.50
N ALA A 26 13.74 -0.01 -1.74
CA ALA A 26 13.62 1.39 -2.16
C ALA A 26 14.32 1.69 -3.48
N ARG A 27 15.49 1.05 -3.73
CA ARG A 27 16.23 1.24 -4.98
C ARG A 27 15.61 0.53 -6.17
N SER A 28 14.84 -0.54 -5.92
CA SER A 28 14.13 -1.30 -6.96
C SER A 28 12.81 -0.66 -7.39
N VAL A 29 12.29 0.32 -6.62
CA VAL A 29 11.05 1.02 -6.99
C VAL A 29 11.32 1.99 -8.13
N GLU A 30 10.78 1.67 -9.30
CA GLU A 30 10.79 2.58 -10.45
C GLU A 30 9.79 3.73 -10.26
N ARG A 31 10.06 4.86 -10.93
CA ARG A 31 9.10 5.96 -10.97
C ARG A 31 7.84 5.49 -11.71
N GLY A 32 6.72 5.51 -11.02
CA GLY A 32 5.43 5.20 -11.62
C GLY A 32 5.08 6.16 -12.76
N ARG A 33 4.34 5.65 -13.75
CA ARG A 33 3.74 6.49 -14.80
C ARG A 33 2.76 7.44 -14.15
N ARG A 34 2.88 8.74 -14.45
CA ARG A 34 1.85 9.73 -14.11
C ARG A 34 0.79 9.73 -15.20
N ASP A 35 -0.42 9.29 -14.89
CA ASP A 35 -1.57 9.28 -15.79
C ASP A 35 -2.73 9.99 -15.11
N GLN A 36 -3.13 11.15 -15.65
CA GLN A 36 -4.16 11.99 -15.05
C GLN A 36 -5.48 11.22 -14.83
N ARG A 37 -5.85 10.32 -15.75
CA ARG A 37 -7.09 9.55 -15.61
C ARG A 37 -7.05 8.59 -14.42
N ALA A 38 -5.87 8.09 -14.09
CA ALA A 38 -5.70 7.21 -12.93
C ALA A 38 -5.74 8.01 -11.63
N GLU A 39 -5.16 9.21 -11.60
CA GLU A 39 -5.25 10.12 -10.46
C GLU A 39 -6.70 10.56 -10.20
N ASP A 40 -7.41 10.99 -11.25
CA ASP A 40 -8.82 11.39 -11.15
C ASP A 40 -9.70 10.24 -10.61
N ALA A 41 -9.41 8.99 -11.05
CA ALA A 41 -10.13 7.82 -10.56
C ALA A 41 -9.86 7.50 -9.08
N LEU A 42 -8.71 7.91 -8.52
CA LEU A 42 -8.42 7.79 -7.09
C LEU A 42 -9.15 8.87 -6.29
N ASP A 43 -9.24 10.09 -6.83
CA ASP A 43 -9.93 11.22 -6.20
C ASP A 43 -11.45 10.96 -6.05
N ASP A 44 -12.04 10.24 -6.99
CA ASP A 44 -13.46 9.88 -7.01
C ASP A 44 -13.83 8.74 -6.03
N VAL A 45 -12.84 8.07 -5.40
CA VAL A 45 -13.13 6.94 -4.49
C VAL A 45 -13.76 7.48 -3.20
N PRO A 46 -14.95 6.99 -2.80
CA PRO A 46 -15.56 7.39 -1.54
C PRO A 46 -14.78 6.81 -0.35
N GLU A 47 -14.82 7.49 0.80
CA GLU A 47 -14.21 7.01 2.03
C GLU A 47 -14.83 5.67 2.49
N GLY A 48 -13.99 4.80 3.04
CA GLY A 48 -14.38 3.46 3.49
C GLY A 48 -13.86 2.36 2.56
N LEU A 49 -14.49 1.18 2.65
CA LEU A 49 -14.14 -0.01 1.87
C LEU A 49 -15.35 -0.48 1.09
N THR A 50 -15.15 -0.74 -0.21
CA THR A 50 -16.19 -1.37 -1.05
C THR A 50 -15.64 -2.59 -1.75
N LEU A 51 -16.50 -3.60 -1.91
CA LEU A 51 -16.21 -4.82 -2.65
C LEU A 51 -17.35 -5.07 -3.61
N ARG A 52 -17.03 -5.22 -4.89
CA ARG A 52 -17.99 -5.57 -5.93
C ARG A 52 -17.49 -6.77 -6.70
N ARG A 53 -18.25 -7.86 -6.63
CA ARG A 53 -18.12 -8.96 -7.59
C ARG A 53 -18.84 -8.55 -8.87
N GLY A 54 -18.09 -8.45 -9.96
CA GLY A 54 -18.63 -8.27 -11.29
C GLY A 54 -19.07 -9.64 -11.84
N LEU A 55 -20.33 -10.00 -11.65
CA LEU A 55 -20.98 -10.99 -12.51
C LEU A 55 -21.32 -10.29 -13.83
N GLY A 56 -20.51 -10.54 -14.86
CA GLY A 56 -20.75 -9.98 -16.18
C GLY A 56 -21.39 -11.00 -17.12
N PRO A 57 -22.70 -10.96 -17.39
CA PRO A 57 -23.30 -11.65 -18.54
C PRO A 57 -22.79 -11.11 -19.89
N GLU A 58 -22.18 -9.91 -19.92
CA GLU A 58 -21.77 -9.21 -21.15
C GLU A 58 -20.40 -9.60 -21.71
N ARG A 59 -19.62 -10.50 -21.06
CA ARG A 59 -18.27 -10.90 -21.52
C ARG A 59 -17.99 -12.42 -21.50
N GLY A 60 -19.02 -13.24 -21.34
CA GLY A 60 -18.95 -14.70 -21.42
C GLY A 60 -18.89 -15.42 -20.05
N PRO A 61 -19.28 -16.70 -20.00
CA PRO A 61 -19.58 -17.45 -18.77
C PRO A 61 -18.38 -17.81 -17.87
N GLU A 62 -17.15 -17.45 -18.24
CA GLU A 62 -15.92 -18.06 -17.68
C GLU A 62 -15.02 -17.12 -16.87
N CYS A 63 -15.43 -15.87 -16.63
CA CYS A 63 -14.57 -14.89 -15.94
C CYS A 63 -15.26 -14.29 -14.72
N ASP A 64 -14.89 -14.76 -13.54
CA ASP A 64 -15.24 -14.10 -12.29
C ASP A 64 -14.28 -12.91 -12.07
N GLN A 65 -14.85 -11.73 -11.84
CA GLN A 65 -14.09 -10.51 -11.57
C GLN A 65 -14.49 -9.97 -10.20
N VAL A 66 -13.49 -9.62 -9.39
CA VAL A 66 -13.69 -8.94 -8.11
C VAL A 66 -12.95 -7.60 -8.15
N ASN A 67 -13.67 -6.53 -7.88
CA ASN A 67 -13.12 -5.20 -7.69
C ASN A 67 -13.25 -4.81 -6.22
N ALA A 68 -12.18 -4.24 -5.67
CA ALA A 68 -12.16 -3.69 -4.33
C ALA A 68 -11.67 -2.24 -4.39
N THR A 69 -12.27 -1.37 -3.61
CA THR A 69 -11.79 0.01 -3.41
C THR A 69 -11.67 0.28 -1.93
N GLY A 70 -10.68 1.09 -1.55
CA GLY A 70 -10.51 1.52 -0.17
C GLY A 70 -9.93 2.93 -0.11
N ARG A 71 -10.54 3.80 0.71
CA ARG A 71 -10.01 5.12 1.05
C ARG A 71 -10.05 5.37 2.54
N LEU A 72 -8.96 5.90 3.08
CA LEU A 72 -8.80 6.30 4.47
C LEU A 72 -8.30 7.73 4.51
N ARG A 73 -9.06 8.62 5.17
CA ARG A 73 -8.65 10.00 5.39
C ARG A 73 -8.50 10.26 6.89
N ARG A 74 -7.31 10.70 7.31
CA ARG A 74 -7.02 10.93 8.73
C ARG A 74 -6.11 12.12 8.95
N VAL A 75 -6.50 12.99 9.87
CA VAL A 75 -5.66 14.11 10.31
C VAL A 75 -5.02 13.74 11.65
N PHE A 76 -3.70 13.76 11.71
CA PHE A 76 -2.91 13.56 12.91
C PHE A 76 -2.34 14.91 13.36
N ARG A 77 -2.55 15.29 14.63
CA ARG A 77 -2.02 16.53 15.20
C ARG A 77 -1.01 16.23 16.31
N LEU A 78 0.08 16.98 16.35
CA LEU A 78 1.07 16.91 17.42
C LEU A 78 0.64 17.79 18.61
N GLY A 79 -0.25 17.27 19.45
CA GLY A 79 -0.84 18.00 20.58
C GLY A 79 -2.12 18.77 20.22
N GLU A 80 -2.75 19.40 21.21
CA GLU A 80 -4.07 20.05 21.05
C GLU A 80 -4.04 21.20 20.02
N ASN A 81 -2.94 21.96 19.96
CA ASN A 81 -2.77 23.12 19.08
C ASN A 81 -1.52 23.06 18.19
N GLY A 82 -0.89 21.88 18.05
CA GLY A 82 0.31 21.72 17.24
C GLY A 82 0.04 21.46 15.76
N PRO A 83 1.10 21.39 14.94
CA PRO A 83 0.99 21.15 13.50
C PRO A 83 0.31 19.80 13.22
N GLY A 84 -0.53 19.80 12.17
CA GLY A 84 -1.27 18.63 11.72
C GLY A 84 -0.75 18.10 10.38
N ILE A 85 -0.75 16.77 10.24
CA ILE A 85 -0.51 16.08 8.97
C ILE A 85 -1.80 15.38 8.59
N GLU A 86 -2.26 15.63 7.37
CA GLU A 86 -3.35 14.89 6.77
C GLU A 86 -2.81 13.75 5.92
N ILE A 87 -3.30 12.54 6.20
CA ILE A 87 -3.01 11.33 5.45
C ILE A 87 -4.29 10.96 4.70
N ASP A 88 -4.23 11.03 3.38
CA ASP A 88 -5.24 10.47 2.48
C ASP A 88 -4.61 9.30 1.73
N ALA A 89 -5.15 8.11 1.94
CA ALA A 89 -4.65 6.87 1.34
C ALA A 89 -5.78 6.19 0.57
N VAL A 90 -5.59 6.03 -0.75
CA VAL A 90 -6.55 5.40 -1.65
C VAL A 90 -5.93 4.16 -2.29
N SER A 91 -6.76 3.13 -2.48
CA SER A 91 -6.39 1.90 -3.17
C SER A 91 -7.53 1.41 -4.09
N LEU A 92 -7.15 0.95 -5.28
CA LEU A 92 -8.02 0.32 -6.25
C LEU A 92 -7.44 -1.03 -6.64
N THR A 93 -8.23 -2.10 -6.49
CA THR A 93 -7.79 -3.47 -6.77
C THR A 93 -8.76 -4.14 -7.72
N ARG A 94 -8.23 -4.78 -8.76
CA ARG A 94 -8.99 -5.59 -9.72
C ARG A 94 -8.38 -6.98 -9.84
N LEU A 95 -9.15 -8.00 -9.49
CA LEU A 95 -8.79 -9.40 -9.65
C LEU A 95 -9.70 -10.05 -10.69
N ARG A 96 -9.11 -10.79 -11.64
CA ARG A 96 -9.84 -11.56 -12.65
C ARG A 96 -9.37 -13.00 -12.59
N PHE A 97 -10.31 -13.91 -12.42
CA PHE A 97 -10.06 -15.34 -12.45
C PHE A 97 -10.48 -15.87 -13.83
N ARG A 98 -9.58 -16.63 -14.47
CA ARG A 98 -9.87 -17.34 -15.72
C ARG A 98 -9.39 -18.78 -15.52
N LYS A 99 -10.23 -19.74 -15.93
CA LYS A 99 -9.84 -21.14 -15.99
C LYS A 99 -8.94 -21.35 -17.22
N VAL A 100 -7.80 -21.97 -17.01
CA VAL A 100 -6.82 -22.35 -18.06
C VAL A 100 -6.67 -23.86 -18.06
#